data_AF-A0A1Y0HM84-F1
#
_entry.id   AF-A0A1Y0HM84-F1
#
_cell.length_a   1.000
_cell.length_b   1.000
_cell.length_c   1.000
_cell.angle_alpha   90.00
_cell.angle_beta   90.00
_cell.angle_gamma   90.00
#
_symmetry.space_group_name_H-M   'P 1'
#
loop_
_entity.id
_entity.type
_entity.pdbx_description
1 polymer ?
#
loop_
_entity_poly.entity_id
_entity_poly.type
_entity_poly.pdbx_seq_one_letter_code
_entity_poly.pdbx_strand_id
1 'polypeptide(L)'
;MKSIFEKLIHSNQVQENNHDIDMEYFHNEKDPKDNLETTPPSDEKIRIPCIWAFEVFPPEYIGNFYESIDRLGWLDEKIDSLDDFQDTLLEMRHRVGSSGWLNLGVIVDKSDKRHWISPRKANLPKGVSYIRASIFQAIPSTTMLICQFNFEDDLANILDEPLRKSYKTYTKKHKRGYRIIGVEHQKKDAVDLNKEYLNSICSTWLKENFAGLYASDAIKDEHPVCMFLTLEKDTPFVHNQSLHNYMAILDIKSRWEVWISDKLEGLYLQFTKDKNAIRRSLLLTGNIHHILQNEDIEHYGETKEARVVNYFQYLDDNLGTWVLSELLDSYIYKITDLRDLYGKMDMNNLHQSIKTMTKLDHQVLKSQKNIIPFMIELKKLLQ
;
A
#
# COMPACT_ATOMS: atom_id res chain seq x y z
N MET A 1 6.57 -26.72 14.93
CA MET A 1 7.31 -25.90 13.93
C MET A 1 8.84 -25.99 14.03
N LYS A 2 9.41 -27.01 14.72
CA LYS A 2 10.87 -27.23 14.82
C LYS A 2 11.39 -28.42 13.97
N SER A 3 10.56 -28.95 13.07
CA SER A 3 10.78 -30.25 12.40
C SER A 3 10.92 -30.18 10.87
N ILE A 4 10.96 -28.98 10.28
CA ILE A 4 11.18 -28.78 8.83
C ILE A 4 12.63 -28.33 8.54
N PHE A 5 13.39 -27.94 9.57
CA PHE A 5 14.73 -27.39 9.42
C PHE A 5 15.85 -28.44 9.22
N GLU A 6 15.60 -29.74 9.44
CA GLU A 6 16.68 -30.75 9.48
C GLU A 6 16.73 -31.69 8.26
N LYS A 7 15.81 -31.59 7.30
CA LYS A 7 15.74 -32.54 6.16
C LYS A 7 16.31 -32.05 4.82
N LEU A 8 17.00 -30.91 4.79
CA LEU A 8 17.63 -30.37 3.58
C LEU A 8 19.16 -30.52 3.52
N ILE A 9 19.74 -31.22 4.49
CA ILE A 9 21.17 -31.51 4.55
C ILE A 9 21.34 -33.00 4.25
N HIS A 10 21.39 -33.40 2.97
CA HIS A 10 22.33 -34.41 2.45
C HIS A 10 22.12 -34.68 0.95
N SER A 11 23.28 -34.79 0.28
CA SER A 11 23.55 -35.32 -1.07
C SER A 11 22.93 -34.62 -2.28
N ASN A 12 23.76 -33.83 -2.97
CA ASN A 12 24.15 -34.15 -4.34
C ASN A 12 25.38 -33.31 -4.75
N GLN A 13 26.56 -33.89 -4.58
CA GLN A 13 27.82 -33.44 -5.18
C GLN A 13 27.81 -33.81 -6.66
N VAL A 14 27.81 -32.81 -7.56
CA VAL A 14 28.31 -32.97 -8.93
C VAL A 14 28.92 -31.62 -9.41
N GLN A 15 30.24 -31.70 -9.65
CA GLN A 15 31.14 -30.90 -10.50
C GLN A 15 31.19 -29.37 -10.34
N GLU A 16 32.25 -28.96 -9.64
CA GLU A 16 32.84 -27.62 -9.57
C GLU A 16 33.37 -27.17 -10.95
N ASN A 17 32.75 -26.12 -11.49
CA ASN A 17 33.45 -25.21 -12.38
C ASN A 17 33.76 -23.96 -11.54
N ASN A 18 35.00 -23.88 -11.03
CA ASN A 18 35.51 -22.77 -10.23
C ASN A 18 35.58 -21.50 -11.08
N HIS A 19 34.61 -20.62 -10.90
CA HIS A 19 34.94 -19.21 -10.72
C HIS A 19 35.03 -19.01 -9.21
N ASP A 20 36.24 -19.05 -8.68
CA ASP A 20 36.51 -18.66 -7.29
C ASP A 20 36.19 -17.18 -7.17
N ILE A 21 34.94 -16.89 -6.82
CA ILE A 21 34.53 -15.57 -6.38
C ILE A 21 35.29 -15.34 -5.09
N ASP A 22 36.23 -14.39 -5.10
CA ASP A 22 37.01 -14.01 -3.94
C ASP A 22 36.11 -13.32 -2.91
N MET A 23 35.47 -14.13 -2.08
CA MET A 23 34.63 -13.67 -0.97
C MET A 23 35.43 -12.91 0.07
N GLU A 24 36.74 -13.15 0.16
CA GLU A 24 37.62 -12.46 1.10
C GLU A 24 37.81 -10.99 0.69
N TYR A 25 37.98 -10.71 -0.60
CA TYR A 25 37.92 -9.34 -1.14
C TYR A 25 36.58 -8.66 -0.80
N PHE A 26 35.45 -9.34 -0.98
CA PHE A 26 34.15 -8.75 -0.62
C PHE A 26 34.05 -8.44 0.87
N HIS A 27 34.42 -9.39 1.74
CA HIS A 27 34.26 -9.24 3.19
C HIS A 27 35.20 -8.21 3.80
N ASN A 28 36.42 -8.09 3.28
CA ASN A 28 37.46 -7.23 3.86
C ASN A 28 37.47 -5.82 3.26
N GLU A 29 37.18 -5.68 1.97
CA GLU A 29 37.31 -4.39 1.27
C GLU A 29 35.93 -3.79 0.94
N LYS A 30 35.06 -4.57 0.31
CA LYS A 30 33.81 -4.03 -0.25
C LYS A 30 32.69 -3.88 0.77
N ASP A 31 32.41 -4.91 1.56
CA ASP A 31 31.31 -4.92 2.52
C ASP A 31 31.43 -3.79 3.57
N PRO A 32 32.60 -3.49 4.16
CA PRO A 32 32.72 -2.39 5.11
C PRO A 32 32.37 -1.04 4.47
N LYS A 33 32.82 -0.81 3.23
CA LYS A 33 32.52 0.40 2.46
C LYS A 33 31.03 0.49 2.11
N ASP A 34 30.48 -0.56 1.52
CA ASP A 34 29.07 -0.60 1.12
C ASP A 34 28.16 -0.43 2.35
N ASN A 35 28.47 -1.06 3.49
CA ASN A 35 27.72 -0.86 4.73
C ASN A 35 27.79 0.59 5.19
N LEU A 36 28.96 1.23 5.16
CA LEU A 36 29.12 2.63 5.56
C LEU A 36 28.31 3.57 4.66
N GLU A 37 28.40 3.42 3.34
CA GLU A 37 27.71 4.29 2.36
C GLU A 37 26.19 4.12 2.38
N THR A 38 25.72 2.92 2.72
CA THR A 38 24.29 2.57 2.74
C THR A 38 23.63 2.63 4.12
N THR A 39 24.37 3.02 5.16
CA THR A 39 23.81 3.24 6.50
C THR A 39 23.45 4.70 6.65
N PRO A 40 22.21 5.04 7.08
CA PRO A 40 21.86 6.43 7.36
C PRO A 40 22.74 7.01 8.48
N PRO A 41 22.93 8.35 8.54
CA PRO A 41 23.60 8.99 9.66
C PRO A 41 23.02 8.56 11.02
N SER A 42 23.85 8.59 12.08
CA SER A 42 23.43 8.16 13.43
C SER A 42 22.25 8.96 13.99
N ASP A 43 22.11 10.21 13.56
CA ASP A 43 21.09 11.16 13.97
C ASP A 43 19.93 11.28 12.98
N GLU A 44 19.98 10.58 11.85
CA GLU A 44 18.86 10.51 10.91
C GLU A 44 17.78 9.57 11.46
N LYS A 45 16.53 9.99 11.43
CA LYS A 45 15.38 9.13 11.79
C LYS A 45 14.50 8.93 10.58
N ILE A 46 14.34 7.67 10.20
CA ILE A 46 13.51 7.25 9.08
C ILE A 46 12.30 6.52 9.63
N ARG A 47 11.12 7.07 9.38
CA ARG A 47 9.87 6.57 9.95
C ARG A 47 8.81 6.39 8.88
N ILE A 48 7.90 5.45 9.11
CA ILE A 48 6.65 5.31 8.38
C ILE A 48 5.53 5.54 9.40
N PRO A 49 5.10 6.79 9.66
CA PRO A 49 4.10 7.04 10.69
C PRO A 49 2.70 6.53 10.30
N CYS A 50 2.37 6.49 9.01
CA CYS A 50 1.07 6.02 8.56
C CYS A 50 1.07 5.44 7.14
N ILE A 51 0.04 4.63 6.85
CA ILE A 51 -0.29 4.13 5.52
C ILE A 51 -1.78 4.38 5.26
N TRP A 52 -2.11 4.94 4.10
CA TRP A 52 -3.48 4.91 3.57
C TRP A 52 -3.67 3.60 2.79
N ALA A 53 -4.72 2.85 3.13
CA ALA A 53 -5.17 1.70 2.36
C ALA A 53 -6.62 1.89 1.94
N PHE A 54 -6.95 1.40 0.74
CA PHE A 54 -8.19 1.74 0.05
C PHE A 54 -8.99 0.49 -0.27
N GLU A 55 -10.26 0.47 0.11
CA GLU A 55 -11.23 -0.54 -0.32
C GLU A 55 -12.32 0.12 -1.17
N VAL A 56 -12.78 -0.57 -2.22
CA VAL A 56 -13.71 0.00 -3.19
C VAL A 56 -14.99 -0.83 -3.26
N PHE A 57 -16.12 -0.13 -3.26
CA PHE A 57 -17.46 -0.69 -3.27
C PHE A 57 -18.21 -0.21 -4.53
N PRO A 58 -18.01 -0.88 -5.68
CA PRO A 58 -18.84 -0.67 -6.85
C PRO A 58 -20.26 -1.23 -6.61
N PRO A 59 -21.21 -1.09 -7.55
CA PRO A 59 -22.63 -1.40 -7.29
C PRO A 59 -22.88 -2.83 -6.78
N GLU A 60 -22.08 -3.82 -7.20
CA GLU A 60 -22.20 -5.19 -6.72
C GLU A 60 -21.81 -5.37 -5.25
N TYR A 61 -20.98 -4.49 -4.69
CA TYR A 61 -20.37 -4.65 -3.37
C TYR A 61 -20.89 -3.66 -2.32
N ILE A 62 -21.67 -2.66 -2.72
CA ILE A 62 -22.16 -1.64 -1.76
C ILE A 62 -23.02 -2.25 -0.65
N GLY A 63 -23.76 -3.33 -0.93
CA GLY A 63 -24.48 -4.09 0.10
C GLY A 63 -23.54 -4.60 1.19
N ASN A 64 -22.39 -5.16 0.80
CA ASN A 64 -21.38 -5.68 1.73
C ASN A 64 -20.78 -4.56 2.61
N PHE A 65 -20.71 -3.33 2.11
CA PHE A 65 -20.29 -2.20 2.93
C PHE A 65 -21.26 -1.96 4.08
N TYR A 66 -22.57 -1.86 3.80
CA TYR A 66 -23.59 -1.69 4.83
C TYR A 66 -23.59 -2.84 5.85
N GLU A 67 -23.48 -4.09 5.37
CA GLU A 67 -23.35 -5.26 6.24
C GLU A 67 -22.10 -5.21 7.12
N SER A 68 -20.99 -4.68 6.60
CA SER A 68 -19.74 -4.54 7.35
C SER A 68 -19.87 -3.49 8.47
N ILE A 69 -20.49 -2.34 8.17
CA ILE A 69 -20.76 -1.27 9.14
C ILE A 69 -21.69 -1.76 10.25
N ASP A 70 -22.76 -2.49 9.88
CA ASP A 70 -23.70 -3.10 10.83
C ASP A 70 -23.00 -4.12 11.74
N ARG A 71 -22.24 -5.05 11.16
CA ARG A 71 -21.47 -6.05 11.89
C ARG A 71 -20.47 -5.44 12.89
N LEU A 72 -19.91 -4.28 12.57
CA LEU A 72 -19.00 -3.55 13.44
C LEU A 72 -19.73 -2.76 14.54
N GLY A 73 -21.05 -2.66 14.48
CA GLY A 73 -21.89 -1.93 15.44
C GLY A 73 -21.82 -0.41 15.29
N TRP A 74 -21.41 0.09 14.12
CA TRP A 74 -21.20 1.52 13.89
C TRP A 74 -22.47 2.28 13.51
N LEU A 75 -23.61 1.59 13.35
CA LEU A 75 -24.91 2.20 13.04
C LEU A 75 -25.58 2.86 14.26
N ASP A 76 -25.35 2.32 15.47
CA ASP A 76 -26.00 2.79 16.71
C ASP A 76 -25.22 3.92 17.41
N GLU A 77 -24.00 4.20 16.97
CA GLU A 77 -23.17 5.28 17.50
C GLU A 77 -23.70 6.63 16.98
N LYS A 78 -24.58 7.27 17.77
CA LYS A 78 -25.01 8.66 17.56
C LYS A 78 -23.78 9.57 17.55
N ILE A 79 -23.37 9.97 16.36
CA ILE A 79 -22.39 11.02 16.15
C ILE A 79 -23.20 12.26 15.78
N ASP A 80 -22.85 13.41 16.37
CA ASP A 80 -23.48 14.72 16.18
C ASP A 80 -23.50 15.24 14.71
N SER A 81 -23.13 14.42 13.72
CA SER A 81 -23.12 14.75 12.29
C SER A 81 -23.46 13.59 11.33
N LEU A 82 -23.85 12.41 11.83
CA LEU A 82 -24.07 11.20 11.00
C LEU A 82 -25.38 10.46 11.30
N ASP A 83 -26.34 11.12 11.94
CA ASP A 83 -27.68 10.56 12.21
C ASP A 83 -28.38 10.02 10.94
N ASP A 84 -27.92 10.41 9.75
CA ASP A 84 -28.36 9.93 8.43
C ASP A 84 -27.19 9.42 7.56
N PHE A 85 -26.21 8.70 8.12
CA PHE A 85 -25.05 8.20 7.35
C PHE A 85 -25.43 7.41 6.10
N GLN A 86 -26.37 6.47 6.23
CA GLN A 86 -26.81 5.62 5.12
C GLN A 86 -27.52 6.46 4.05
N ASP A 87 -28.38 7.39 4.47
CA ASP A 87 -29.10 8.29 3.58
C ASP A 87 -28.14 9.25 2.87
N THR A 88 -27.14 9.76 3.58
CA THR A 88 -26.10 10.62 3.00
C THR A 88 -25.28 9.87 1.96
N LEU A 89 -24.89 8.61 2.24
CA LEU A 89 -24.17 7.78 1.29
C LEU A 89 -25.05 7.44 0.07
N LEU A 90 -26.33 7.14 0.29
CA LEU A 90 -27.29 6.89 -0.77
C LEU A 90 -27.47 8.13 -1.66
N GLU A 91 -27.60 9.31 -1.06
CA GLU A 91 -27.68 10.58 -1.76
C GLU A 91 -26.43 10.84 -2.60
N MET A 92 -25.23 10.63 -2.03
CA MET A 92 -23.98 10.74 -2.76
C MET A 92 -24.03 9.88 -4.03
N ARG A 93 -24.48 8.63 -3.92
CA ARG A 93 -24.58 7.68 -5.05
C ARG A 93 -25.65 8.04 -6.09
N HIS A 94 -26.55 8.97 -5.79
CA HIS A 94 -27.56 9.47 -6.75
C HIS A 94 -27.18 10.80 -7.39
N ARG A 95 -26.22 11.55 -6.84
CA ARG A 95 -25.81 12.86 -7.36
C ARG A 95 -24.88 12.70 -8.57
N VAL A 96 -25.41 12.94 -9.76
CA VAL A 96 -24.61 12.99 -11.00
C VAL A 96 -23.80 14.28 -11.03
N GLY A 97 -22.48 14.18 -11.21
CA GLY A 97 -21.60 15.34 -11.40
C GLY A 97 -21.11 16.02 -10.11
N SER A 98 -21.31 15.41 -8.95
CA SER A 98 -20.73 15.85 -7.68
C SER A 98 -19.83 14.77 -7.11
N SER A 99 -18.64 15.16 -6.64
CA SER A 99 -17.92 14.34 -5.68
C SER A 99 -18.57 14.45 -4.30
N GLY A 100 -18.31 13.49 -3.44
CA GLY A 100 -18.68 13.58 -2.02
C GLY A 100 -17.62 12.95 -1.14
N TRP A 101 -17.45 13.53 0.03
CA TRP A 101 -16.53 13.07 1.06
C TRP A 101 -17.27 13.02 2.41
N LEU A 102 -17.09 11.93 3.15
CA LEU A 102 -17.66 11.75 4.49
C LEU A 102 -16.56 11.34 5.45
N ASN A 103 -16.43 12.08 6.55
CA ASN A 103 -15.56 11.68 7.65
C ASN A 103 -16.24 10.58 8.47
N LEU A 104 -15.64 9.39 8.56
CA LEU A 104 -16.12 8.32 9.43
C LEU A 104 -15.51 8.41 10.84
N GLY A 105 -14.62 9.35 11.08
CA GLY A 105 -13.96 9.59 12.36
C GLY A 105 -12.77 8.66 12.58
N VAL A 106 -12.45 8.47 13.86
CA VAL A 106 -11.35 7.61 14.32
C VAL A 106 -11.88 6.26 14.75
N ILE A 107 -11.18 5.20 14.35
CA ILE A 107 -11.39 3.84 14.81
C ILE A 107 -10.24 3.50 15.75
N VAL A 108 -10.58 3.09 16.96
CA VAL A 108 -9.64 2.74 18.03
C VAL A 108 -9.85 1.29 18.43
N ASP A 109 -8.84 0.70 19.06
CA ASP A 109 -8.95 -0.65 19.58
C ASP A 109 -10.04 -0.72 20.67
N LYS A 110 -10.76 -1.84 20.76
CA LYS A 110 -11.78 -2.05 21.80
C LYS A 110 -11.23 -1.89 23.21
N SER A 111 -9.96 -2.21 23.41
CA SER A 111 -9.25 -2.09 24.67
C SER A 111 -8.68 -0.70 24.95
N ASP A 112 -8.74 0.23 23.98
CA ASP A 112 -8.22 1.58 24.14
C ASP A 112 -9.02 2.35 25.22
N LYS A 113 -8.27 3.01 26.11
CA LYS A 113 -8.78 3.79 27.26
C LYS A 113 -8.54 5.29 27.10
N ARG A 114 -7.86 5.73 26.05
CA ARG A 114 -7.65 7.15 25.75
C ARG A 114 -9.00 7.84 25.51
N HIS A 115 -9.06 9.12 25.83
CA HIS A 115 -10.28 9.91 25.61
C HIS A 115 -10.34 10.37 24.15
N TRP A 116 -11.25 9.77 23.39
CA TRP A 116 -11.55 10.14 22.02
C TRP A 116 -12.97 10.70 21.94
N ILE A 117 -13.18 11.67 21.05
CA ILE A 117 -14.51 12.19 20.75
C ILE A 117 -15.20 11.20 19.83
N SER A 118 -16.26 10.55 20.32
CA SER A 118 -17.11 9.59 19.60
C SER A 118 -16.34 8.60 18.72
N PRO A 119 -15.38 7.83 19.27
CA PRO A 119 -14.58 6.91 18.48
C PRO A 119 -15.40 5.69 18.07
N ARG A 120 -15.10 5.17 16.89
CA ARG A 120 -15.52 3.84 16.47
C ARG A 120 -14.63 2.80 17.10
N LYS A 121 -15.19 1.65 17.43
CA LYS A 121 -14.42 0.54 18.01
C LYS A 121 -14.31 -0.63 17.05
N ALA A 122 -13.10 -1.16 16.90
CA ALA A 122 -12.82 -2.42 16.21
C ALA A 122 -11.61 -3.10 16.86
N ASN A 123 -11.34 -4.37 16.52
CA ASN A 123 -10.06 -4.97 16.89
C ASN A 123 -9.01 -4.45 15.91
N LEU A 124 -8.00 -3.73 16.41
CA LEU A 124 -6.95 -3.20 15.55
C LEU A 124 -5.77 -4.17 15.45
N PRO A 125 -5.01 -4.17 14.34
CA PRO A 125 -3.80 -4.96 14.26
C PRO A 125 -2.78 -4.47 15.30
N LYS A 126 -1.95 -5.39 15.79
CA LYS A 126 -0.89 -5.03 16.75
C LYS A 126 0.05 -3.97 16.14
N GLY A 127 0.36 -2.94 16.93
CA GLY A 127 1.23 -1.83 16.51
C GLY A 127 0.51 -0.73 15.73
N VAL A 128 -0.80 -0.87 15.47
CA VAL A 128 -1.64 0.22 14.94
C VAL A 128 -2.27 0.96 16.13
N SER A 129 -1.98 2.25 16.24
CA SER A 129 -2.46 3.08 17.35
C SER A 129 -3.94 3.46 17.17
N TYR A 130 -4.33 3.83 15.95
CA TYR A 130 -5.71 4.13 15.55
C TYR A 130 -5.79 4.18 14.02
N ILE A 131 -7.01 4.14 13.47
CA ILE A 131 -7.27 4.31 12.03
C ILE A 131 -8.15 5.56 11.86
N ARG A 132 -7.79 6.48 10.97
CA ARG A 132 -8.75 7.49 10.49
C ARG A 132 -9.45 6.92 9.28
N ALA A 133 -10.77 6.99 9.28
CA ALA A 133 -11.57 6.47 8.18
C ALA A 133 -12.38 7.58 7.53
N SER A 134 -12.47 7.55 6.21
CA SER A 134 -13.34 8.41 5.44
C SER A 134 -13.92 7.65 4.26
N ILE A 135 -15.01 8.18 3.71
CA ILE A 135 -15.58 7.73 2.45
C ILE A 135 -15.33 8.82 1.43
N PHE A 136 -14.82 8.40 0.28
CA PHE A 136 -14.71 9.26 -0.88
C PHE A 136 -15.50 8.67 -2.04
N GLN A 137 -16.18 9.54 -2.76
CA GLN A 137 -16.92 9.16 -3.96
C GLN A 137 -16.72 10.22 -5.03
N ALA A 138 -15.77 9.98 -5.94
CA ALA A 138 -15.58 10.83 -7.12
C ALA A 138 -16.64 10.62 -8.20
N ILE A 139 -17.18 9.40 -8.31
CA ILE A 139 -18.23 9.04 -9.27
C ILE A 139 -19.32 8.17 -8.62
N PRO A 140 -20.60 8.32 -8.99
CA PRO A 140 -21.75 7.66 -8.36
C PRO A 140 -21.63 6.13 -8.18
N SER A 141 -21.05 5.45 -9.16
CA SER A 141 -20.89 4.00 -9.15
C SER A 141 -19.81 3.51 -8.18
N THR A 142 -18.92 4.37 -7.69
CA THR A 142 -17.69 3.96 -7.00
C THR A 142 -17.55 4.65 -5.65
N THR A 143 -17.95 3.96 -4.59
CA THR A 143 -17.71 4.37 -3.21
C THR A 143 -16.35 3.81 -2.75
N MET A 144 -15.50 4.64 -2.17
CA MET A 144 -14.20 4.24 -1.63
C MET A 144 -14.18 4.43 -0.13
N LEU A 145 -13.78 3.39 0.60
CA LEU A 145 -13.37 3.49 1.99
C LEU A 145 -11.87 3.76 2.03
N ILE A 146 -11.49 4.86 2.65
CA ILE A 146 -10.11 5.27 2.86
C ILE A 146 -9.79 5.07 4.33
N CYS A 147 -8.78 4.27 4.62
CA CYS A 147 -8.31 4.01 5.97
C CYS A 147 -6.85 4.43 6.11
N GLN A 148 -6.59 5.50 6.87
CA GLN A 148 -5.25 5.91 7.27
C GLN A 148 -4.87 5.19 8.58
N PHE A 149 -4.04 4.16 8.48
CA PHE A 149 -3.51 3.42 9.62
C PHE A 149 -2.36 4.19 10.24
N ASN A 150 -2.53 4.65 11.48
CA ASN A 150 -1.52 5.38 12.22
C ASN A 150 -0.79 4.40 13.14
N PHE A 151 0.54 4.31 13.02
CA PHE A 151 1.32 3.30 13.71
C PHE A 151 1.86 3.80 15.06
N GLU A 152 2.04 2.86 15.99
CA GLU A 152 2.82 3.07 17.21
C GLU A 152 4.32 3.15 16.87
N ASP A 153 5.12 3.73 17.76
CA ASP A 153 6.54 4.00 17.53
C ASP A 153 7.34 2.78 17.08
N ASP A 154 7.12 1.61 17.69
CA ASP A 154 7.85 0.39 17.33
C ASP A 154 7.63 0.02 15.86
N LEU A 155 6.40 0.16 15.37
CA LEU A 155 6.04 -0.18 13.99
C LEU A 155 6.40 0.95 13.02
N ALA A 156 6.29 2.21 13.45
CA ALA A 156 6.71 3.37 12.66
C ALA A 156 8.22 3.40 12.42
N ASN A 157 9.03 2.91 13.36
CA ASN A 157 10.49 2.84 13.27
C ASN A 157 11.02 1.54 12.63
N ILE A 158 10.16 0.70 12.04
CA ILE A 158 10.52 -0.66 11.62
C ILE A 158 11.70 -0.73 10.62
N LEU A 159 11.98 0.35 9.90
CA LEU A 159 13.08 0.41 8.94
C LEU A 159 14.46 0.69 9.57
N ASP A 160 14.53 1.10 10.84
CA ASP A 160 15.79 1.53 11.46
C ASP A 160 16.80 0.37 11.59
N GLU A 161 16.36 -0.78 12.14
CA GLU A 161 17.22 -1.97 12.30
C GLU A 161 17.79 -2.47 10.96
N PRO A 162 16.99 -2.75 9.92
CA PRO A 162 17.53 -3.29 8.67
C PRO A 162 18.44 -2.29 7.93
N LEU A 163 18.25 -0.99 8.13
CA LEU A 163 19.13 0.03 7.54
C LEU A 163 20.48 0.14 8.26
N ARG A 164 20.49 -0.02 9.58
CA ARG A 164 21.70 0.13 10.42
C ARG A 164 22.49 -1.16 10.61
N LYS A 165 21.86 -2.30 10.40
CA LYS A 165 22.52 -3.60 10.48
C LYS A 165 23.65 -3.71 9.46
N SER A 166 24.77 -4.28 9.89
CA SER A 166 25.86 -4.65 8.99
C SER A 166 25.58 -5.99 8.33
N TYR A 167 25.68 -6.02 7.00
CA TYR A 167 25.52 -7.24 6.20
C TYR A 167 26.86 -7.71 5.66
N LYS A 168 26.93 -9.00 5.29
CA LYS A 168 28.09 -9.58 4.60
C LYS A 168 27.65 -10.20 3.29
N THR A 169 28.38 -9.94 2.22
CA THR A 169 28.10 -10.50 0.90
C THR A 169 28.13 -12.03 0.97
N TYR A 170 27.22 -12.68 0.26
CA TYR A 170 27.18 -14.14 0.15
C TYR A 170 26.77 -14.60 -1.25
N THR A 171 27.03 -15.87 -1.57
CA THR A 171 26.61 -16.48 -2.84
C THR A 171 25.34 -17.30 -2.64
N LYS A 172 24.37 -17.14 -3.56
CA LYS A 172 23.13 -17.91 -3.59
C LYS A 172 23.07 -18.73 -4.88
N LYS A 173 22.85 -20.04 -4.77
CA LYS A 173 22.68 -20.91 -5.94
C LYS A 173 21.43 -20.49 -6.73
N HIS A 174 21.54 -20.37 -8.04
CA HIS A 174 20.45 -19.99 -8.93
C HIS A 174 20.50 -20.78 -10.23
N LYS A 175 19.52 -21.67 -10.47
CA LYS A 175 19.27 -22.57 -11.63
C LYS A 175 20.49 -23.13 -12.39
N ARG A 176 21.34 -22.28 -12.99
CA ARG A 176 22.53 -22.64 -13.78
C ARG A 176 23.84 -21.98 -13.29
N GLY A 177 23.89 -21.48 -12.05
CA GLY A 177 25.10 -20.86 -11.49
C GLY A 177 24.91 -20.34 -10.06
N TYR A 178 25.74 -19.38 -9.68
CA TYR A 178 25.67 -18.66 -8.42
C TYR A 178 25.35 -17.17 -8.68
N ARG A 179 24.60 -16.57 -7.78
CA ARG A 179 24.36 -15.12 -7.74
C ARG A 179 25.04 -14.57 -6.49
N ILE A 180 25.87 -13.55 -6.66
CA ILE A 180 26.44 -12.79 -5.55
C ILE A 180 25.37 -11.83 -5.04
N ILE A 181 25.13 -11.83 -3.74
CA ILE A 181 24.17 -10.96 -3.07
C ILE A 181 24.96 -10.00 -2.18
N GLY A 182 25.14 -8.77 -2.66
CA GLY A 182 25.88 -7.72 -1.96
C GLY A 182 25.10 -7.08 -0.79
N VAL A 183 25.79 -6.30 0.03
CA VAL A 183 25.22 -5.59 1.19
C VAL A 183 23.98 -4.77 0.84
N GLU A 184 24.06 -3.96 -0.22
CA GLU A 184 22.95 -3.06 -0.61
C GLU A 184 21.68 -3.84 -0.96
N HIS A 185 21.84 -4.96 -1.66
CA HIS A 185 20.73 -5.83 -2.02
C HIS A 185 20.09 -6.45 -0.78
N GLN A 186 20.90 -6.86 0.21
CA GLN A 186 20.36 -7.43 1.45
C GLN A 186 19.60 -6.39 2.27
N LYS A 187 20.12 -5.16 2.36
CA LYS A 187 19.41 -4.06 3.01
C LYS A 187 18.12 -3.70 2.27
N LYS A 188 18.15 -3.64 0.94
CA LYS A 188 16.95 -3.39 0.12
C LYS A 188 15.89 -4.46 0.33
N ASP A 189 16.27 -5.72 0.20
CA ASP A 189 15.35 -6.84 0.40
C ASP A 189 14.76 -6.82 1.82
N ALA A 190 15.55 -6.46 2.84
CA ALA A 190 15.07 -6.34 4.21
C ALA A 190 14.12 -5.14 4.41
N VAL A 191 14.43 -3.98 3.84
CA VAL A 191 13.55 -2.80 3.87
C VAL A 191 12.24 -3.08 3.13
N ASP A 192 12.30 -3.71 1.97
CA ASP A 192 11.12 -4.05 1.16
C ASP A 192 10.23 -5.04 1.89
N LEU A 193 10.81 -6.07 2.51
CA LEU A 193 10.05 -7.02 3.33
C LEU A 193 9.31 -6.33 4.49
N ASN A 194 9.93 -5.34 5.13
CA ASN A 194 9.28 -4.58 6.19
C ASN A 194 8.16 -3.66 5.66
N LYS A 195 8.36 -3.02 4.50
CA LYS A 195 7.32 -2.25 3.81
C LYS A 195 6.13 -3.14 3.41
N GLU A 196 6.40 -4.31 2.83
CA GLU A 196 5.39 -5.33 2.49
C GLU A 196 4.65 -5.82 3.74
N TYR A 197 5.36 -6.02 4.86
CA TYR A 197 4.75 -6.38 6.14
C TYR A 197 3.74 -5.33 6.61
N LEU A 198 4.11 -4.03 6.58
CA LEU A 198 3.18 -2.95 6.93
C LEU A 198 1.95 -2.90 6.01
N ASN A 199 2.15 -3.04 4.70
CA ASN A 199 1.05 -3.11 3.72
C ASN A 199 0.12 -4.30 4.01
N SER A 200 0.70 -5.45 4.38
CA SER A 200 -0.03 -6.68 4.68
C SER A 200 -0.88 -6.55 5.94
N ILE A 201 -0.41 -5.81 6.96
CA ILE A 201 -1.18 -5.51 8.17
C ILE A 201 -2.45 -4.74 7.81
N CYS A 202 -2.30 -3.66 7.03
CA CYS A 202 -3.41 -2.79 6.65
C CYS A 202 -4.41 -3.52 5.75
N SER A 203 -3.90 -4.23 4.74
CA SER A 203 -4.73 -4.96 3.77
C SER A 203 -5.46 -6.14 4.41
N THR A 204 -4.81 -6.88 5.31
CA THR A 204 -5.45 -7.97 6.06
C THR A 204 -6.61 -7.44 6.90
N TRP A 205 -6.40 -6.33 7.61
CA TRP A 205 -7.47 -5.73 8.41
C TRP A 205 -8.66 -5.29 7.55
N LEU A 206 -8.40 -4.67 6.40
CA LEU A 206 -9.48 -4.32 5.45
C LEU A 206 -10.22 -5.58 4.98
N LYS A 207 -9.52 -6.65 4.59
CA LYS A 207 -10.13 -7.91 4.14
C LYS A 207 -11.00 -8.57 5.20
N GLU A 208 -10.58 -8.53 6.46
CA GLU A 208 -11.31 -9.12 7.57
C GLU A 208 -12.56 -8.32 7.95
N ASN A 209 -12.50 -6.99 7.84
CA ASN A 209 -13.56 -6.11 8.32
C ASN A 209 -14.50 -5.61 7.21
N PHE A 210 -14.05 -5.62 5.95
CA PHE A 210 -14.76 -5.04 4.81
C PHE A 210 -14.65 -5.93 3.57
N ALA A 211 -15.80 -6.40 3.07
CA ALA A 211 -15.85 -7.29 1.91
C ALA A 211 -16.10 -6.50 0.61
N GLY A 212 -15.19 -5.59 0.26
CA GLY A 212 -15.24 -4.82 -0.99
C GLY A 212 -14.62 -5.56 -2.18
N LEU A 213 -14.33 -4.81 -3.25
CA LEU A 213 -13.80 -5.34 -4.49
C LEU A 213 -12.39 -5.95 -4.29
N TYR A 214 -11.47 -5.24 -3.63
CA TYR A 214 -10.08 -5.69 -3.41
C TYR A 214 -9.99 -6.77 -2.32
N ALA A 215 -10.94 -6.81 -1.40
CA ALA A 215 -11.07 -7.91 -0.45
C ALA A 215 -11.65 -9.20 -1.06
N SER A 216 -12.24 -9.12 -2.26
CA SER A 216 -12.85 -10.26 -2.94
C SER A 216 -11.93 -10.88 -3.99
N ASP A 217 -12.26 -12.11 -4.42
CA ASP A 217 -11.56 -12.77 -5.53
C ASP A 217 -12.00 -12.27 -6.93
N ALA A 218 -12.79 -11.19 -7.02
CA ALA A 218 -13.26 -10.69 -8.32
C ALA A 218 -12.12 -10.11 -9.16
N ILE A 219 -11.17 -9.47 -8.50
CA ILE A 219 -9.91 -9.00 -9.06
C ILE A 219 -8.77 -9.64 -8.25
N LYS A 220 -7.76 -10.17 -8.94
CA LYS A 220 -6.66 -10.91 -8.30
C LYS A 220 -5.56 -9.96 -7.88
N ASP A 221 -5.89 -9.02 -7.00
CA ASP A 221 -5.01 -7.92 -6.67
C ASP A 221 -5.04 -7.56 -5.19
N GLU A 222 -4.00 -6.86 -4.76
CA GLU A 222 -3.90 -6.27 -3.43
C GLU A 222 -4.60 -4.91 -3.35
N HIS A 223 -4.87 -4.47 -2.12
CA HIS A 223 -5.39 -3.13 -1.86
C HIS A 223 -4.41 -2.07 -2.36
N PRO A 224 -4.86 -1.02 -3.08
CA PRO A 224 -4.04 0.16 -3.30
C PRO A 224 -3.59 0.73 -1.95
N VAL A 225 -2.33 1.15 -1.86
CA VAL A 225 -1.78 1.75 -0.65
C VAL A 225 -0.90 2.96 -0.98
N CYS A 226 -0.95 3.96 -0.10
CA CYS A 226 -0.02 5.07 -0.07
C CYS A 226 0.72 5.06 1.28
N MET A 227 2.03 4.96 1.24
CA MET A 227 2.89 4.97 2.41
C MET A 227 3.43 6.37 2.65
N PHE A 228 3.36 6.88 3.87
CA PHE A 228 4.06 8.09 4.25
C PHE A 228 5.41 7.74 4.88
N LEU A 229 6.52 8.16 4.27
CA LEU A 229 7.87 7.97 4.79
C LEU A 229 8.51 9.32 5.11
N THR A 230 8.90 9.51 6.36
CA THR A 230 9.51 10.75 6.85
C THR A 230 10.99 10.58 7.12
N LEU A 231 11.73 11.66 6.88
CA LEU A 231 13.12 11.85 7.27
C LEU A 231 13.19 13.00 8.29
N GLU A 232 14.18 12.99 9.18
CA GLU A 232 14.44 14.11 10.09
C GLU A 232 15.54 15.05 9.57
N LYS A 233 16.59 14.53 8.94
CA LYS A 233 17.76 15.35 8.60
C LYS A 233 17.91 15.62 7.11
N ASP A 234 17.93 14.57 6.29
CA ASP A 234 18.10 14.73 4.86
C ASP A 234 16.79 15.14 4.16
N THR A 235 16.92 15.75 2.98
CA THR A 235 15.79 16.12 2.13
C THR A 235 15.72 15.19 0.91
N PRO A 236 14.55 14.58 0.62
CA PRO A 236 14.42 13.68 -0.51
C PRO A 236 14.84 14.32 -1.84
N PHE A 237 15.52 13.53 -2.67
CA PHE A 237 15.86 13.88 -4.06
C PHE A 237 16.74 15.13 -4.27
N VAL A 238 17.32 15.77 -3.25
CA VAL A 238 18.12 17.01 -3.44
C VAL A 238 19.44 16.78 -4.15
N HIS A 239 20.06 15.61 -3.98
CA HIS A 239 21.32 15.29 -4.64
C HIS A 239 21.09 14.29 -5.79
N ASN A 240 21.89 14.41 -6.85
CA ASN A 240 22.06 13.36 -7.86
C ASN A 240 22.84 12.24 -7.17
N GLN A 241 22.15 11.51 -6.29
CA GLN A 241 22.77 10.60 -5.36
C GLN A 241 23.32 9.41 -6.14
N SER A 242 24.52 9.00 -5.75
CA SER A 242 25.06 7.69 -6.09
C SER A 242 23.96 6.63 -5.85
N LEU A 243 23.82 5.67 -6.77
CA LEU A 243 22.90 4.53 -6.58
C LEU A 243 23.27 3.70 -5.34
N HIS A 244 24.45 3.94 -4.76
CA HIS A 244 24.99 3.33 -3.56
C HIS A 244 24.83 4.30 -2.38
N ASN A 245 23.59 4.45 -1.89
CA ASN A 245 23.30 5.14 -0.65
C ASN A 245 21.99 4.64 0.00
N TYR A 246 21.75 5.05 1.24
CA TYR A 246 20.57 4.59 1.99
C TYR A 246 19.25 5.12 1.41
N MET A 247 19.23 6.30 0.78
CA MET A 247 18.04 6.83 0.10
C MET A 247 17.62 5.96 -1.08
N ALA A 248 18.59 5.42 -1.83
CA ALA A 248 18.33 4.48 -2.90
C ALA A 248 17.74 3.17 -2.36
N ILE A 249 18.13 2.75 -1.15
CA ILE A 249 17.51 1.60 -0.47
C ILE A 249 16.05 1.89 -0.12
N LEU A 250 15.72 3.14 0.21
CA LEU A 250 14.35 3.59 0.49
C LEU A 250 13.50 3.82 -0.77
N ASP A 251 14.05 3.60 -1.97
CA ASP A 251 13.47 3.95 -3.28
C ASP A 251 13.44 5.45 -3.62
N ILE A 252 14.17 6.28 -2.85
CA ILE A 252 14.33 7.72 -3.07
C ILE A 252 15.56 7.93 -3.99
N LYS A 253 15.43 7.53 -5.27
CA LYS A 253 16.59 7.43 -6.18
C LYS A 253 16.75 8.61 -7.13
N SER A 254 15.66 9.13 -7.69
CA SER A 254 15.75 10.13 -8.75
C SER A 254 14.48 10.97 -8.89
N ARG A 255 14.64 12.22 -9.34
CA ARG A 255 13.53 13.17 -9.55
C ARG A 255 12.67 12.89 -10.79
N TRP A 256 13.09 12.02 -11.71
CA TRP A 256 12.44 11.89 -13.02
C TRP A 256 10.99 11.40 -12.97
N GLU A 257 10.59 10.68 -11.92
CA GLU A 257 9.24 10.11 -11.75
C GLU A 257 8.60 10.54 -10.42
N VAL A 258 8.95 11.75 -9.96
CA VAL A 258 8.51 12.29 -8.67
C VAL A 258 7.67 13.53 -8.91
N TRP A 259 6.47 13.54 -8.33
CA TRP A 259 5.71 14.76 -8.16
C TRP A 259 6.24 15.53 -6.95
N ILE A 260 6.44 16.83 -7.12
CA ILE A 260 6.90 17.75 -6.08
C ILE A 260 5.75 18.73 -5.83
N SER A 261 5.34 18.87 -4.57
CA SER A 261 4.28 19.82 -4.25
C SER A 261 4.77 21.26 -4.44
N ASP A 262 3.95 22.06 -5.11
CA ASP A 262 4.12 23.51 -5.25
C ASP A 262 3.59 24.28 -4.02
N LYS A 263 2.66 23.67 -3.27
CA LYS A 263 2.03 24.26 -2.09
C LYS A 263 2.64 23.79 -0.77
N LEU A 264 3.08 22.54 -0.71
CA LEU A 264 3.63 21.93 0.49
C LEU A 264 5.13 21.70 0.31
N GLU A 265 5.92 22.72 0.62
CA GLU A 265 7.36 22.66 0.45
C GLU A 265 7.96 21.41 1.13
N GLY A 266 8.87 20.74 0.42
CA GLY A 266 9.52 19.53 0.92
C GLY A 266 8.67 18.26 0.90
N LEU A 267 7.46 18.29 0.31
CA LEU A 267 6.62 17.11 0.10
C LEU A 267 6.77 16.56 -1.32
N TYR A 268 6.95 15.25 -1.40
CA TYR A 268 7.20 14.51 -2.63
C TYR A 268 6.28 13.30 -2.71
N LEU A 269 5.81 12.97 -3.92
CA LEU A 269 5.00 11.79 -4.18
C LEU A 269 5.58 11.02 -5.36
N GLN A 270 5.72 9.71 -5.24
CA GLN A 270 6.18 8.86 -6.32
C GLN A 270 5.47 7.51 -6.33
N PHE A 271 5.48 6.86 -7.49
CA PHE A 271 5.14 5.44 -7.58
C PHE A 271 6.32 4.59 -7.12
N THR A 272 6.08 3.63 -6.24
CA THR A 272 7.07 2.60 -5.95
C THR A 272 7.04 1.55 -7.06
N LYS A 273 8.23 1.18 -7.54
CA LYS A 273 8.39 0.14 -8.55
C LYS A 273 8.73 -1.16 -7.86
N ASP A 274 7.72 -2.00 -7.64
CA ASP A 274 7.99 -3.44 -7.53
C ASP A 274 7.94 -4.03 -8.95
N LYS A 275 9.04 -4.65 -9.36
CA LYS A 275 9.20 -5.26 -10.69
C LYS A 275 8.27 -6.45 -10.91
N ASN A 276 7.78 -7.05 -9.83
CA ASN A 276 6.88 -8.21 -9.87
C ASN A 276 5.43 -7.84 -9.49
N ALA A 277 5.21 -6.68 -8.88
CA ALA A 277 3.86 -6.25 -8.58
C ALA A 277 3.12 -5.88 -9.86
N ILE A 278 1.89 -6.38 -9.96
CA ILE A 278 0.94 -5.97 -11.00
C ILE A 278 0.59 -4.48 -10.83
N ARG A 279 0.78 -3.91 -9.63
CA ARG A 279 0.40 -2.54 -9.28
C ARG A 279 1.52 -1.70 -8.70
N ARG A 280 1.31 -0.39 -8.75
CA ARG A 280 2.16 0.62 -8.15
C ARG A 280 1.60 0.97 -6.78
N SER A 281 2.42 0.96 -5.75
CA SER A 281 2.06 1.65 -4.50
C SER A 281 2.52 3.10 -4.60
N LEU A 282 1.91 3.99 -3.82
CA LEU A 282 2.42 5.35 -3.67
C LEU A 282 3.35 5.46 -2.47
N LEU A 283 4.41 6.23 -2.64
CA LEU A 283 5.26 6.70 -1.56
C LEU A 283 5.16 8.22 -1.48
N LEU A 284 4.53 8.70 -0.42
CA LEU A 284 4.59 10.09 0.01
C LEU A 284 5.83 10.24 0.90
N THR A 285 6.69 11.22 0.65
CA THR A 285 7.90 11.40 1.45
C THR A 285 8.30 12.86 1.60
N GLY A 286 9.04 13.16 2.67
CA GLY A 286 9.59 14.48 2.92
C GLY A 286 10.37 14.54 4.23
N ASN A 287 11.03 15.67 4.44
CA ASN A 287 11.67 15.97 5.73
C ASN A 287 10.62 16.54 6.69
N ILE A 288 10.43 15.92 7.86
CA ILE A 288 9.34 16.27 8.77
C ILE A 288 9.41 17.71 9.30
N HIS A 289 10.61 18.29 9.37
CA HIS A 289 10.80 19.66 9.81
C HIS A 289 10.52 20.69 8.70
N HIS A 290 10.53 20.27 7.44
CA HIS A 290 10.28 21.15 6.29
C HIS A 290 8.86 21.00 5.73
N ILE A 291 8.22 19.84 5.92
CA ILE A 291 6.83 19.62 5.54
C ILE A 291 5.92 20.51 6.40
N LEU A 292 5.17 21.40 5.72
CA LEU A 292 4.18 22.33 6.28
C LEU A 292 4.79 23.35 7.25
N GLN A 293 4.31 24.59 7.25
CA GLN A 293 4.71 25.55 8.28
C GLN A 293 4.02 25.23 9.61
N ASN A 294 4.60 25.65 10.73
CA ASN A 294 4.08 25.28 12.05
C ASN A 294 2.74 25.96 12.35
N GLU A 295 2.58 27.18 11.86
CA GLU A 295 1.38 28.00 12.01
C GLU A 295 0.17 27.36 11.35
N ASP A 296 0.36 26.66 10.23
CA ASP A 296 -0.73 26.00 9.48
C ASP A 296 -1.31 24.79 10.21
N ILE A 297 -0.55 24.19 11.13
CA ILE A 297 -0.87 22.89 11.73
C ILE A 297 -0.85 22.86 13.25
N GLU A 298 -0.74 24.02 13.91
CA GLU A 298 -0.56 24.11 15.37
C GLU A 298 -1.66 23.39 16.17
N HIS A 299 -2.89 23.39 15.65
CA HIS A 299 -4.06 22.78 16.29
C HIS A 299 -4.22 21.27 16.02
N TYR A 300 -3.33 20.66 15.23
CA TYR A 300 -3.48 19.27 14.77
C TYR A 300 -2.68 18.24 15.58
N GLY A 301 -2.09 18.61 16.72
CA GLY A 301 -1.41 17.65 17.60
C GLY A 301 -0.28 18.25 18.43
N GLU A 302 0.29 17.43 19.31
CA GLU A 302 1.35 17.87 20.23
C GLU A 302 2.73 17.87 19.58
N THR A 303 3.05 16.86 18.76
CA THR A 303 4.32 16.76 18.03
C THR A 303 4.17 17.22 16.59
N LYS A 304 5.27 17.65 15.96
CA LYS A 304 5.29 18.02 14.53
C LYS A 304 4.80 16.86 13.65
N GLU A 305 5.26 15.64 13.92
CA GLU A 305 4.82 14.43 13.19
C GLU A 305 3.31 14.23 13.31
N ALA A 306 2.76 14.27 14.54
CA ALA A 306 1.33 14.12 14.74
C ALA A 306 0.51 15.20 14.02
N ARG A 307 1.00 16.46 14.04
CA ARG A 307 0.35 17.57 13.33
C ARG A 307 0.32 17.35 11.81
N VAL A 308 1.44 16.95 11.21
CA VAL A 308 1.54 16.68 9.77
C VAL A 308 0.64 15.51 9.37
N VAL A 309 0.71 14.41 10.12
CA VAL A 309 -0.08 13.19 9.86
C VAL A 309 -1.58 13.47 9.96
N ASN A 310 -2.01 14.26 10.96
CA ASN A 310 -3.40 14.65 11.13
C ASN A 310 -3.86 15.65 10.07
N TYR A 311 -3.01 16.57 9.63
CA TYR A 311 -3.32 17.47 8.51
C TYR A 311 -3.51 16.69 7.21
N PHE A 312 -2.74 15.63 6.98
CA PHE A 312 -2.86 14.82 5.76
C PHE A 312 -4.14 13.99 5.64
N GLN A 313 -5.06 14.04 6.60
CA GLN A 313 -6.44 13.56 6.38
C GLN A 313 -7.12 14.28 5.19
N TYR A 314 -6.68 15.49 4.83
CA TYR A 314 -7.22 16.22 3.67
C TYR A 314 -6.64 15.75 2.33
N LEU A 315 -5.70 14.79 2.32
CA LEU A 315 -5.20 14.18 1.09
C LEU A 315 -6.10 13.06 0.57
N ASP A 316 -7.09 12.63 1.35
CA ASP A 316 -7.99 11.53 1.04
C ASP A 316 -8.60 11.64 -0.37
N ASP A 317 -9.12 12.81 -0.76
CA ASP A 317 -9.74 13.03 -2.08
C ASP A 317 -8.72 12.91 -3.23
N ASN A 318 -7.49 13.41 -3.03
CA ASN A 318 -6.42 13.33 -4.03
C ASN A 318 -5.95 11.89 -4.21
N LEU A 319 -5.74 11.17 -3.09
CA LEU A 319 -5.36 9.76 -3.13
C LEU A 319 -6.49 8.89 -3.68
N GLY A 320 -7.74 9.17 -3.32
CA GLY A 320 -8.92 8.49 -3.88
C GLY A 320 -9.06 8.69 -5.39
N THR A 321 -8.67 9.85 -5.90
CA THR A 321 -8.61 10.10 -7.35
C THR A 321 -7.55 9.23 -8.02
N TRP A 322 -6.37 9.03 -7.42
CA TRP A 322 -5.38 8.06 -7.91
C TRP A 322 -5.94 6.63 -7.91
N VAL A 323 -6.70 6.25 -6.87
CA VAL A 323 -7.32 4.91 -6.80
C VAL A 323 -8.30 4.65 -7.95
N LEU A 324 -8.94 5.66 -8.51
CA LEU A 324 -9.72 5.48 -9.75
C LEU A 324 -8.86 4.99 -10.92
N SER A 325 -7.61 5.49 -11.03
CA SER A 325 -6.67 5.02 -12.04
C SER A 325 -6.28 3.56 -11.80
N GLU A 326 -5.98 3.19 -10.54
CA GLU A 326 -5.67 1.80 -10.19
C GLU A 326 -6.87 0.88 -10.46
N LEU A 327 -8.09 1.35 -10.20
CA LEU A 327 -9.32 0.61 -10.48
C LEU A 327 -9.52 0.39 -11.98
N LEU A 328 -9.26 1.41 -12.80
CA LEU A 328 -9.27 1.27 -14.26
C LEU A 328 -8.29 0.21 -14.73
N ASP A 329 -7.04 0.24 -14.24
CA ASP A 329 -6.03 -0.76 -14.57
C ASP A 329 -6.47 -2.16 -14.14
N SER A 330 -7.06 -2.30 -12.95
CA SER A 330 -7.63 -3.56 -12.45
C SER A 330 -8.68 -4.15 -13.40
N TYR A 331 -9.57 -3.29 -13.92
CA TYR A 331 -10.58 -3.70 -14.88
C TYR A 331 -9.99 -4.06 -16.25
N ILE A 332 -8.97 -3.33 -16.71
CA ILE A 332 -8.25 -3.65 -17.95
C ILE A 332 -7.57 -5.02 -17.83
N TYR A 333 -6.89 -5.29 -16.71
CA TYR A 333 -6.29 -6.60 -16.43
C TYR A 333 -7.35 -7.70 -16.42
N LYS A 334 -8.47 -7.48 -15.73
CA LYS A 334 -9.57 -8.46 -15.67
C LYS A 334 -10.13 -8.79 -17.06
N ILE A 335 -10.37 -7.79 -17.90
CA ILE A 335 -10.85 -7.99 -19.28
C ILE A 335 -9.82 -8.73 -20.11
N THR A 336 -8.54 -8.36 -19.98
CA THR A 336 -7.42 -8.98 -20.69
C THR A 336 -7.28 -10.46 -20.33
N ASP A 337 -7.34 -10.79 -19.03
CA ASP A 337 -7.32 -12.18 -18.55
C ASP A 337 -8.49 -12.99 -19.10
N LEU A 338 -9.70 -12.43 -19.06
CA LEU A 338 -10.89 -13.11 -19.61
C LEU A 338 -10.74 -13.35 -21.12
N ARG A 339 -10.30 -12.34 -21.89
CA ARG A 339 -10.02 -12.45 -23.33
C ARG A 339 -9.01 -13.56 -23.61
N ASP A 340 -7.90 -13.60 -22.87
CA ASP A 340 -6.85 -14.60 -23.07
C ASP A 340 -7.32 -16.01 -22.70
N LEU A 341 -8.23 -16.14 -21.73
CA LEU A 341 -8.89 -17.42 -21.41
C LEU A 341 -9.80 -17.89 -22.55
N TYR A 342 -10.57 -16.99 -23.19
CA TYR A 342 -11.32 -17.35 -24.40
C TYR A 342 -10.38 -17.80 -25.54
N GLY A 343 -9.27 -17.10 -25.74
CA GLY A 343 -8.30 -17.42 -26.79
C GLY A 343 -7.59 -18.78 -26.62
N LYS A 344 -7.52 -19.29 -25.38
CA LYS A 344 -6.91 -20.60 -25.05
C LYS A 344 -7.87 -21.78 -25.15
N MET A 345 -9.14 -21.56 -25.50
CA MET A 345 -10.12 -22.65 -25.58
C MET A 345 -9.79 -23.62 -26.71
N ASP A 346 -9.77 -24.92 -26.40
CA ASP A 346 -9.55 -25.98 -27.39
C ASP A 346 -10.85 -26.31 -28.13
N MET A 347 -10.98 -25.77 -29.33
CA MET A 347 -12.17 -26.00 -30.17
C MET A 347 -12.32 -27.46 -30.64
N ASN A 348 -11.30 -28.31 -30.45
CA ASN A 348 -11.38 -29.74 -30.79
C ASN A 348 -12.18 -30.55 -29.75
N ASN A 349 -12.34 -30.04 -28.52
CA ASN A 349 -13.17 -30.65 -27.50
C ASN A 349 -14.42 -29.80 -27.23
N LEU A 350 -15.43 -29.95 -28.08
CA LEU A 350 -16.65 -29.13 -28.06
C LEU A 350 -17.35 -29.13 -26.70
N HIS A 351 -17.43 -30.29 -26.02
CA HIS A 351 -18.11 -30.39 -24.72
C HIS A 351 -17.39 -29.59 -23.63
N GLN A 352 -16.06 -29.72 -23.55
CA GLN A 352 -15.26 -28.97 -22.58
C GLN A 352 -15.26 -27.47 -22.89
N SER A 353 -15.24 -27.11 -24.18
CA SER A 353 -15.26 -25.72 -24.64
C SER A 353 -16.58 -25.03 -24.34
N ILE A 354 -17.73 -25.69 -24.53
CA ILE A 354 -19.03 -25.13 -24.13
C ILE A 354 -19.06 -24.87 -22.63
N LYS A 355 -18.63 -25.83 -21.80
CA LYS A 355 -18.61 -25.65 -20.33
C LYS A 355 -17.72 -24.50 -19.90
N THR A 356 -16.56 -24.36 -20.53
CA THR A 356 -15.60 -23.29 -20.26
C THR A 356 -16.17 -21.95 -20.69
N MET A 357 -16.76 -21.87 -21.88
CA MET A 357 -17.41 -20.67 -22.43
C MET A 357 -18.52 -20.18 -21.50
N THR A 358 -19.45 -21.04 -21.07
CA THR A 358 -20.52 -20.65 -20.14
C THR A 358 -19.96 -20.07 -18.83
N LYS A 359 -18.85 -20.65 -18.31
CA LYS A 359 -18.19 -20.14 -17.10
C LYS A 359 -17.54 -18.78 -17.33
N LEU A 360 -16.96 -18.55 -18.50
CA LEU A 360 -16.35 -17.27 -18.87
C LEU A 360 -17.43 -16.20 -19.11
N ASP A 361 -18.52 -16.54 -19.81
CA ASP A 361 -19.65 -15.63 -20.06
C ASP A 361 -20.24 -15.13 -18.75
N HIS A 362 -20.40 -16.04 -17.77
CA HIS A 362 -20.86 -15.66 -16.44
C HIS A 362 -19.90 -14.68 -15.73
N GLN A 363 -18.59 -14.87 -15.88
CA GLN A 363 -17.59 -13.95 -15.32
C GLN A 363 -17.58 -12.59 -16.03
N VAL A 364 -17.80 -12.57 -17.35
CA VAL A 364 -17.94 -11.33 -18.13
C VAL A 364 -19.16 -10.55 -17.64
N LEU A 365 -20.32 -11.20 -17.56
CA LEU A 365 -21.56 -10.58 -17.07
C LEU A 365 -21.41 -10.05 -15.64
N LYS A 366 -20.75 -10.80 -14.76
CA LYS A 366 -20.45 -10.34 -13.40
C LYS A 366 -19.57 -9.08 -13.42
N SER A 367 -18.49 -9.10 -14.19
CA SER A 367 -17.56 -7.96 -14.29
C SER A 367 -18.22 -6.72 -14.88
N GLN A 368 -19.11 -6.88 -15.86
CA GLN A 368 -19.83 -5.78 -16.52
C GLN A 368 -20.69 -4.95 -15.56
N LYS A 369 -21.24 -5.55 -14.48
CA LYS A 369 -22.03 -4.84 -13.47
C LYS A 369 -21.28 -3.67 -12.82
N ASN A 370 -19.95 -3.81 -12.70
CA ASN A 370 -19.09 -2.81 -12.09
C ASN A 370 -18.38 -1.96 -13.16
N ILE A 371 -17.86 -2.61 -14.22
CA ILE A 371 -17.05 -1.95 -15.25
C ILE A 371 -17.86 -0.94 -16.09
N ILE A 372 -19.07 -1.30 -16.52
CA ILE A 372 -19.83 -0.45 -17.45
C ILE A 372 -20.23 0.89 -16.77
N PRO A 373 -20.85 0.91 -15.58
CA PRO A 373 -21.15 2.16 -14.88
C PRO A 373 -19.90 3.00 -14.64
N PHE A 374 -18.82 2.36 -14.17
CA PHE A 374 -17.53 3.02 -13.92
C PHE A 374 -17.00 3.73 -15.16
N MET A 375 -16.92 3.05 -16.31
CA MET A 375 -16.37 3.62 -17.55
C MET A 375 -17.22 4.77 -18.09
N ILE A 376 -18.55 4.66 -18.00
CA ILE A 376 -19.47 5.71 -18.47
C ILE A 376 -19.29 6.98 -17.62
N GLU A 377 -19.22 6.83 -16.30
CA GLU A 377 -19.10 7.95 -15.37
C GLU A 377 -17.71 8.56 -15.38
N LEU A 378 -16.66 7.74 -15.40
CA LEU A 378 -15.28 8.22 -15.50
C LEU A 378 -15.07 9.04 -16.79
N LYS A 379 -15.64 8.59 -17.92
CA LYS A 379 -15.60 9.37 -19.17
C LYS A 379 -16.28 10.73 -19.03
N LYS A 380 -17.40 10.82 -18.30
CA LYS A 380 -18.10 12.09 -18.05
C LYS A 380 -17.30 13.01 -17.13
N LEU A 381 -16.56 12.45 -16.17
CA LEU A 381 -15.72 13.23 -15.25
C LEU A 381 -14.52 13.90 -15.98
N LEU A 382 -14.03 13.29 -17.05
CA LEU A 382 -12.91 13.78 -17.86
C LEU A 382 -13.30 14.78 -18.97
N GLN A 383 -14.59 15.01 -19.18
CA GLN A 383 -15.14 15.95 -20.15
C GLN A 383 -15.52 17.26 -19.46
#